data_AF-A0A420HLK3-F1
#
_entry.id   AF-A0A420HLK3-F1
#
_cell.length_a   1.000
_cell.length_b   1.000
_cell.length_c   1.000
_cell.angle_alpha   90.00
_cell.angle_beta   90.00
_cell.angle_gamma   90.00
#
_symmetry.space_group_name_H-M   'P 1'
#
loop_
_entity.id
_entity.type
_entity.pdbx_description
1 polymer ?
#
loop_
_entity_poly.entity_id
_entity_poly.type
_entity_poly.pdbx_seq_one_letter_code
_entity_poly.pdbx_strand_id
1 'polypeptide(L)' 'MLLAITFLILVSSLSFDDVLGQTFAIYIIAIAGAESAIGLGILVAFYFKEQWAGIPPSL' A
#
# COMPACT_ATOMS: atom_id res chain seq x y z
N MET A 1 2.97 3.40 -4.88
CA MET A 1 3.88 4.53 -5.18
C MET A 1 4.67 4.98 -3.95
N LEU A 2 4.02 5.12 -2.78
CA LEU A 2 4.67 5.49 -1.52
C LEU A 2 5.87 4.59 -1.16
N LEU A 3 5.74 3.27 -1.32
CA LEU A 3 6.81 2.29 -1.04
C LEU A 3 8.14 2.62 -1.73
N ALA A 4 8.13 2.99 -3.01
CA ALA A 4 9.35 3.25 -3.77
C ALA A 4 10.11 4.48 -3.24
N ILE A 5 9.35 5.52 -2.86
CA ILE A 5 9.90 6.75 -2.28
C ILE A 5 10.47 6.47 -0.89
N THR A 6 9.74 5.74 -0.05
CA THR A 6 10.21 5.37 1.30
C THR A 6 11.43 4.44 1.25
N PHE A 7 11.50 3.55 0.25
CA PHE A 7 12.66 2.69 0.04
C PHE A 7 13.90 3.49 -0.38
N LEU A 8 13.73 4.50 -1.25
CA LEU A 8 14.82 5.43 -1.59
C LEU A 8 15.32 6.18 -0.35
N ILE A 9 14.41 6.65 0.51
CA ILE A 9 14.76 7.32 1.77
C ILE A 9 15.51 6.37 2.70
N LEU A 10 15.07 5.11 2.83
CA LEU A 10 15.76 4.08 3.62
C LEU A 10 17.21 3.88 3.13
N VAL A 11 17.42 3.70 1.83
CA VAL A 11 18.76 3.49 1.25
C VAL A 11 19.65 4.72 1.41
N SER A 12 19.10 5.91 1.21
CA SER A 12 19.81 7.17 1.45
C SER A 12 20.22 7.28 2.93
N SER A 13 19.29 7.00 3.83
CA SER A 13 19.51 7.07 5.28
C SER A 13 20.52 6.03 5.80
N LEU A 14 20.59 4.85 5.18
CA LEU A 14 21.67 3.87 5.42
C LEU A 14 23.04 4.38 4.94
N SER A 15 23.09 5.19 3.88
CA SER A 15 24.34 5.75 3.36
C SER A 15 24.90 6.88 4.23
N PHE A 16 24.06 7.54 5.04
CA PHE A 16 24.44 8.64 5.93
C PHE A 16 24.46 8.24 7.42
N ASP A 17 24.36 6.94 7.74
CA ASP A 17 24.25 6.42 9.12
C ASP A 17 23.14 7.11 9.96
N ASP A 18 22.06 7.54 9.30
CA ASP A 18 20.95 8.24 9.95
C ASP A 18 19.95 7.24 10.55
N VAL A 19 20.10 6.93 11.84
CA VAL A 19 19.22 6.00 12.55
C VAL A 19 17.78 6.51 12.67
N LEU A 20 17.56 7.84 12.70
CA LEU A 20 16.21 8.40 12.77
C LEU A 20 15.49 8.22 11.44
N GLY A 21 16.15 8.52 10.32
CA GLY A 21 15.63 8.30 8.98
C GLY A 21 15.27 6.83 8.72
N GLN A 22 16.09 5.88 9.16
CA GLN A 22 15.81 4.45 9.07
C GLN A 22 14.56 4.05 9.88
N THR A 23 14.42 4.57 11.10
CA THR A 23 13.27 4.28 11.98
C THR A 23 11.96 4.80 11.37
N PHE A 24 11.95 6.02 10.86
CA PHE A 24 10.79 6.59 10.17
C PHE A 24 10.45 5.85 8.88
N ALA A 25 11.47 5.46 8.10
CA ALA A 25 11.27 4.71 6.86
C ALA A 25 10.56 3.37 7.11
N ILE A 26 10.94 2.62 8.15
CA ILE A 26 10.25 1.37 8.53
C ILE A 26 8.78 1.63 8.89
N TYR A 27 8.50 2.70 9.65
CA TYR A 27 7.13 3.08 10.00
C TYR A 27 6.27 3.37 8.77
N ILE A 28 6.81 4.12 7.80
CA ILE A 28 6.10 4.47 6.58
C ILE A 28 5.90 3.25 5.68
N ILE A 29 6.85 2.29 5.63
CA ILE A 29 6.68 1.03 4.89
C ILE A 29 5.49 0.23 5.44
N ALA A 30 5.34 0.15 6.77
CA ALA A 30 4.22 -0.55 7.39
C ALA A 30 2.86 0.09 7.02
N ILE A 31 2.79 1.42 7.05
CA ILE A 31 1.59 2.18 6.66
C ILE A 31 1.27 2.00 5.17
N ALA A 32 2.29 2.06 4.30
CA ALA A 32 2.12 1.86 2.86
C ALA A 32 1.54 0.47 2.53
N GLY A 33 1.96 -0.56 3.27
CA GLY A 33 1.40 -1.91 3.17
C GLY A 33 -0.06 -1.96 3.61
N ALA A 34 -0.38 -1.35 4.76
CA ALA A 34 -1.74 -1.30 5.28
C ALA A 34 -2.71 -0.56 4.32
N GLU A 35 -2.28 0.58 3.76
CA GLU A 35 -3.07 1.34 2.78
C GLU A 35 -3.39 0.49 1.53
N SER A 36 -2.40 -0.26 1.03
CA SER A 36 -2.57 -1.14 -0.13
C SER A 36 -3.55 -2.29 0.18
N ALA A 37 -3.49 -2.88 1.37
CA ALA A 37 -4.40 -3.93 1.81
C ALA A 37 -5.85 -3.41 1.96
N ILE A 38 -6.03 -2.19 2.47
CA ILE A 38 -7.35 -1.55 2.57
C ILE A 38 -7.92 -1.28 1.18
N GLY A 39 -7.12 -0.71 0.26
CA GLY A 39 -7.54 -0.46 -1.12
C GLY A 39 -7.99 -1.75 -1.83
N LEU A 40 -7.23 -2.84 -1.65
CA LEU A 40 -7.59 -4.15 -2.19
C LEU A 40 -8.87 -4.71 -1.54
N GLY A 41 -9.02 -4.56 -0.22
CA GLY A 41 -10.22 -5.00 0.50
C GLY A 41 -11.49 -4.32 -0.01
N ILE A 42 -11.41 -3.02 -0.31
CA ILE A 42 -12.53 -2.28 -0.91
C ILE A 42 -12.80 -2.76 -2.34
N LEU A 43 -11.76 -2.96 -3.15
CA LEU A 43 -11.89 -3.46 -4.53
C LEU A 43 -12.58 -4.84 -4.57
N VAL A 44 -12.14 -5.76 -3.71
CA VAL A 44 -12.76 -7.10 -3.58
C VAL A 44 -14.22 -6.97 -3.14
N ALA A 45 -14.52 -6.12 -2.16
CA ALA A 45 -15.90 -5.89 -1.71
C ALA A 45 -16.80 -5.33 -2.83
N PHE A 46 -16.28 -4.43 -3.68
CA PHE A 46 -17.01 -3.89 -4.83
C PHE A 46 -17.29 -4.97 -5.88
N TYR A 47 -16.25 -5.73 -6.29
CA TYR A 47 -16.41 -6.79 -7.27
C TYR A 47 -17.36 -7.90 -6.78
N PHE A 48 -17.27 -8.26 -5.50
CA PHE A 48 -18.14 -9.27 -4.90
C PHE A 48 -19.61 -8.81 -4.85
N LYS A 49 -19.86 -7.51 -4.63
CA LYS A 49 -21.22 -6.95 -4.66
C LYS A 49 -21.86 -7.02 -6.05
N GLU A 50 -21.10 -6.75 -7.11
CA GLU A 50 -21.59 -6.82 -8.49
C GLU A 50 -21.98 -8.25 -8.88
N GLN A 51 -21.17 -9.23 -8.48
CA GLN A 51 -21.48 -10.64 -8.73
C GLN A 51 -22.70 -11.15 -7.93
N TRP A 52 -22.97 -10.60 -6.75
CA TRP A 52 -24.13 -10.93 -5.93
C TRP A 52 -25.44 -10.28 -6.38
N ALA A 53 -25.39 -9.16 -7.10
CA ALA A 53 -26.59 -8.49 -7.61
C ALA A 53 -27.29 -9.31 -8.72
N GLY A 54 -26.67 -10.39 -9.21
CA GLY A 54 -27.25 -11.28 -10.22
C GLY A 54 -27.49 -10.59 -11.57
N ILE A 55 -26.90 -9.42 -11.79
CA ILE A 55 -27.03 -8.66 -13.03
C ILE A 55 -26.03 -9.29 -14.01
N PRO A 56 -26.49 -9.97 -15.07
CA PRO A 56 -25.57 -10.46 -16.10
C PRO A 56 -24.88 -9.27 -16.77
N PRO A 57 -23.59 -9.37 -17.12
CA PRO A 57 -22.94 -8.41 -18.00
C PRO A 57 -23.76 -8.30 -19.28
N SER A 58 -24.38 -7.15 -19.48
CA SER A 58 -25.41 -6.93 -20.50
C SER A 58 -24.85 -7.09 -21.91
N LEU A 59 -25.52 -7.96 -22.68
CA LEU A 59 -25.88 -7.68 -24.08
C LEU A 59 -26.63 -6.36 -24.17
#